data_AF-A0A0F9BSZ1-F1
#
_entry.id   AF-A0A0F9BSZ1-F1
#
_cell.length_a   1.000
_cell.length_b   1.000
_cell.length_c   1.000
_cell.angle_alpha   90.00
_cell.angle_beta   90.00
_cell.angle_gamma   90.00
#
_symmetry.space_group_name_H-M   'P 1'
#
loop_
_entity.id
_entity.type
_entity.pdbx_description
1 polymer ?
#
loop_
_entity_poly.entity_id
_entity_poly.type
_entity_poly.pdbx_seq_one_letter_code
_entity_poly.pdbx_strand_id
1 'polypeptide(L)'
;VVTLAHTRMTFDLEEIDEIGLQPVHLRYLEILAGSIANGRLTPLGIGPIAGKMRQNEDMIKDSIEPILLELNMVAPTPRGRILAQTGLRYLQDRLAGAK
;
A
#
# COMPACT_ATOMS: atom_id res chain seq x y z
N VAL A 1 -21.98 -24.07 -8.49
CA VAL A 1 -20.62 -23.95 -7.93
C VAL A 1 -19.96 -22.80 -8.67
N VAL A 2 -19.84 -21.64 -8.04
CA VAL A 2 -19.21 -20.46 -8.65
C VAL A 2 -17.72 -20.77 -8.71
N THR A 3 -17.25 -21.19 -9.88
CA THR A 3 -15.84 -21.47 -10.13
C THR A 3 -15.08 -20.17 -9.97
N LEU A 4 -14.38 -20.03 -8.85
CA LEU A 4 -13.46 -18.93 -8.51
C LEU A 4 -12.24 -18.98 -9.45
N ALA A 5 -12.46 -18.70 -10.73
CA ALA A 5 -11.43 -18.55 -11.75
C ALA A 5 -11.05 -17.07 -11.93
N HIS A 6 -11.21 -16.25 -10.89
CA HIS A 6 -10.81 -14.86 -10.95
C HIS A 6 -9.39 -14.67 -10.43
N THR A 7 -8.61 -13.98 -11.26
CA THR A 7 -7.48 -13.13 -10.88
C THR A 7 -6.14 -13.82 -10.60
N ARG A 8 -5.61 -14.53 -11.60
CA ARG A 8 -4.15 -14.82 -11.66
C ARG A 8 -3.46 -14.29 -12.92
N MET A 9 -4.15 -13.52 -13.75
CA MET A 9 -3.68 -13.11 -15.08
C MET A 9 -3.60 -11.58 -15.23
N THR A 10 -3.00 -10.90 -14.26
CA THR A 10 -2.51 -9.54 -14.48
C THR A 10 -1.03 -9.47 -14.11
N PHE A 11 -0.29 -10.49 -14.53
CA PHE A 11 1.15 -10.38 -14.72
C PHE A 11 1.37 -9.76 -16.09
N ASP A 12 1.36 -8.44 -16.17
CA ASP A 12 1.89 -7.76 -17.35
C ASP A 12 2.76 -6.57 -16.89
N LEU A 13 4.08 -6.81 -16.96
CA LEU A 13 5.11 -5.86 -17.41
C LEU A 13 5.52 -4.65 -16.54
N GLU A 14 5.06 -4.52 -15.30
CA GLU A 14 5.25 -3.27 -14.54
C GLU A 14 6.33 -3.39 -13.45
N GLU A 15 7.46 -2.69 -13.61
CA GLU A 15 8.50 -2.32 -12.61
C GLU A 15 8.33 -2.93 -11.20
N ILE A 16 8.48 -4.26 -11.11
CA ILE A 16 8.30 -5.00 -9.87
C ILE A 16 9.54 -4.73 -9.02
N ASP A 17 9.36 -4.11 -7.86
CA ASP A 17 10.42 -3.91 -6.89
C ASP A 17 10.93 -5.25 -6.36
N GLU A 18 12.12 -5.30 -5.73
CA GLU A 18 12.80 -6.56 -5.34
C GLU A 18 11.94 -7.53 -4.50
N ILE A 19 10.92 -7.02 -3.83
CA ILE A 19 10.00 -7.75 -2.96
C ILE A 19 8.60 -7.97 -3.55
N GLY A 20 8.40 -7.68 -4.84
CA GLY A 20 7.11 -7.88 -5.51
C GLY A 20 6.16 -6.68 -5.45
N LEU A 21 6.61 -5.50 -4.98
CA LEU A 21 5.75 -4.31 -4.95
C LEU A 21 5.58 -3.72 -6.34
N GLN A 22 4.33 -3.37 -6.65
CA GLN A 22 3.98 -2.61 -7.83
C GLN A 22 4.00 -1.09 -7.51
N PRO A 23 4.10 -0.22 -8.53
CA PRO A 23 4.05 1.23 -8.33
C PRO A 23 2.82 1.72 -7.56
N VAL A 24 1.68 1.01 -7.69
CA VAL A 24 0.45 1.31 -6.95
C VAL A 24 0.59 1.06 -5.44
N HIS A 25 1.36 0.05 -5.04
CA HIS A 25 1.67 -0.26 -3.65
C HIS A 25 2.60 0.81 -3.05
N LEU A 26 3.61 1.24 -3.81
CA LEU A 26 4.50 2.33 -3.42
C LEU A 26 3.70 3.61 -3.16
N ARG A 27 2.83 4.00 -4.10
CA ARG A 27 1.98 5.18 -3.96
C ARG A 27 1.10 5.11 -2.73
N TYR A 28 0.56 3.93 -2.39
CA TYR A 28 -0.22 3.74 -1.16
C TYR A 28 0.62 4.04 0.09
N LEU A 29 1.85 3.51 0.15
CA LEU A 29 2.78 3.74 1.26
C LEU A 29 3.19 5.22 1.35
N GLU A 30 3.47 5.88 0.23
CA GLU A 30 3.80 7.31 0.18
C GLU A 30 2.66 8.19 0.71
N ILE A 31 1.41 7.86 0.36
CA ILE A 31 0.24 8.59 0.87
C ILE A 31 0.12 8.46 2.39
N LEU A 32 0.36 7.25 2.92
CA LEU A 32 0.40 7.03 4.37
C LEU A 32 1.60 7.70 5.02
N ALA A 33 2.77 7.71 4.40
CA ALA A 33 3.95 8.41 4.89
C ALA A 33 3.70 9.93 4.96
N GLY A 34 2.95 10.48 4.00
CA GLY A 34 2.52 11.88 4.01
C GLY A 34 1.49 12.21 5.11
N SER A 35 0.84 11.23 5.74
CA SER A 35 -0.04 11.48 6.91
C SER A 35 0.73 11.56 8.23
N ILE A 36 2.04 11.25 8.21
CA ILE A 36 2.91 11.34 9.38
C ILE A 36 3.20 12.81 9.64
N ALA A 37 2.57 13.36 10.68
CA ALA A 37 2.77 14.73 11.12
C ALA A 37 3.51 14.72 12.47
N ASN A 38 4.57 15.52 12.60
CA ASN A 38 5.36 15.66 13.83
C ASN A 38 5.90 14.32 14.39
N GLY A 39 6.22 13.36 13.51
CA GLY A 39 6.72 12.03 13.92
C GLY A 39 5.65 11.11 14.51
N ARG A 40 4.36 11.50 14.52
CA ARG A 40 3.25 10.62 14.91
C ARG A 40 2.56 10.05 13.68
N LEU A 41 2.39 8.72 13.71
CA LEU A 41 1.57 7.99 12.74
C LEU A 41 0.10 8.37 12.97
N THR A 42 -0.49 9.09 12.01
CA THR A 42 -1.92 9.43 12.05
C THR A 42 -2.69 8.38 11.25
N PRO A 43 -3.67 7.68 11.85
CA PRO A 43 -4.47 6.70 11.12
C PRO A 43 -5.26 7.40 10.02
N LEU A 44 -5.12 6.90 8.79
CA LEU A 44 -5.78 7.45 7.62
C LEU A 44 -6.94 6.54 7.19
N GLY A 45 -8.12 7.11 6.97
CA GLY A 45 -9.25 6.39 6.42
C GLY A 45 -9.00 5.94 4.98
N ILE A 46 -9.71 4.91 4.51
CA ILE A 46 -9.52 4.44 3.15
C ILE A 46 -10.05 5.43 2.09
N GLY A 47 -11.12 6.17 2.38
CA GLY A 47 -11.64 7.19 1.46
C GLY A 47 -10.62 8.26 1.06
N PRO A 48 -9.90 8.90 2.02
CA PRO A 48 -8.80 9.80 1.69
C PRO A 48 -7.67 9.15 0.88
N ILE A 49 -7.35 7.88 1.14
CA ILE A 49 -6.33 7.14 0.38
C ILE A 49 -6.81 6.90 -1.05
N ALA A 50 -8.02 6.38 -1.20
CA ALA A 50 -8.67 6.13 -2.50
C ALA A 50 -8.77 7.41 -3.34
N GLY A 51 -9.18 8.53 -2.73
CA GLY A 51 -9.23 9.83 -3.38
C GLY A 51 -7.86 10.31 -3.88
N LYS A 52 -6.80 10.11 -3.09
CA LYS A 52 -5.42 10.44 -3.51
C LYS A 52 -4.89 9.50 -4.59
N MET A 53 -5.21 8.21 -4.52
CA MET A 53 -4.81 7.22 -5.51
C MET A 53 -5.62 7.31 -6.81
N ARG A 54 -6.77 7.99 -6.78
CA ARG A 54 -7.80 7.99 -7.84
C ARG A 54 -8.24 6.57 -8.22
N GLN A 55 -8.36 5.72 -7.20
CA GLN A 55 -8.80 4.34 -7.31
C GLN A 55 -10.05 4.12 -6.46
N ASN A 56 -10.80 3.07 -6.74
CA ASN A 56 -11.96 2.70 -5.92
C ASN A 56 -11.51 2.10 -4.58
N GLU A 57 -12.19 2.44 -3.48
CA GLU A 57 -11.95 1.88 -2.15
C GLU A 57 -12.03 0.35 -2.15
N ASP A 58 -12.98 -0.22 -2.89
CA ASP A 58 -13.16 -1.67 -2.99
C ASP A 58 -11.98 -2.33 -3.69
N MET A 59 -11.51 -1.73 -4.80
CA MET A 59 -10.32 -2.21 -5.52
C MET A 59 -9.07 -2.17 -4.63
N ILE A 60 -8.93 -1.12 -3.81
CA ILE A 60 -7.83 -1.03 -2.85
C ILE A 60 -7.92 -2.16 -1.80
N LYS A 61 -9.09 -2.41 -1.20
CA LYS A 61 -9.27 -3.46 -0.19
C LYS A 61 -9.08 -4.87 -0.75
N ASP A 62 -9.54 -5.08 -1.98
CA ASP A 62 -9.59 -6.42 -2.56
C ASP A 62 -8.27 -6.81 -3.25
N SER A 63 -7.52 -5.83 -3.75
CA SER A 63 -6.30 -6.09 -4.55
C SER A 63 -5.01 -5.56 -3.94
N ILE A 64 -5.03 -4.37 -3.30
CA ILE A 64 -3.79 -3.67 -2.88
C ILE A 64 -3.49 -3.90 -1.40
N GLU A 65 -4.48 -3.70 -0.52
CA GLU A 65 -4.36 -3.83 0.93
C GLU A 65 -3.88 -5.23 1.36
N PRO A 66 -4.35 -6.35 0.79
CA PRO A 66 -3.93 -7.68 1.21
C PRO A 66 -2.42 -7.89 1.08
N ILE A 67 -1.82 -7.44 -0.03
CA ILE A 67 -0.38 -7.57 -0.28
C ILE A 67 0.43 -6.76 0.75
N LEU A 68 0.00 -5.52 1.04
CA LEU A 68 0.68 -4.65 2.00
C LEU A 68 0.54 -5.14 3.46
N LEU A 69 -0.58 -5.78 3.78
CA LEU A 69 -0.81 -6.41 5.07
C LEU A 69 0.05 -7.67 5.24
N GLU A 70 0.11 -8.52 4.21
CA GLU A 70 0.96 -9.72 4.20
C GLU A 70 2.44 -9.38 4.40
N LEU A 71 2.91 -8.30 3.76
CA LEU A 71 4.27 -7.79 3.91
C LEU A 71 4.51 -7.01 5.21
N ASN A 72 3.51 -6.90 6.08
CA ASN A 72 3.56 -6.12 7.33
C ASN A 72 4.02 -4.67 7.13
N MET A 73 3.68 -4.08 5.98
CA MET A 73 4.02 -2.69 5.65
C MET A 73 2.94 -1.71 6.10
N VAL A 74 1.72 -2.19 6.27
CA VAL A 74 0.55 -1.44 6.72
C VAL A 74 -0.11 -2.23 7.83
N ALA A 75 -0.73 -1.54 8.79
CA ALA A 75 -1.54 -2.19 9.82
C ALA A 75 -2.95 -1.58 9.87
N PRO A 76 -4.00 -2.42 10.00
CA PRO A 76 -5.35 -1.95 10.20
C PRO A 76 -5.54 -1.48 11.65
N THR A 77 -6.30 -0.41 11.84
CA THR A 77 -6.69 0.11 13.15
C THR A 77 -8.18 0.44 13.15
N PRO A 78 -8.84 0.52 14.32
CA PRO A 78 -10.25 0.94 14.41
C PRO A 78 -10.53 2.33 13.82
N ARG A 79 -9.50 3.17 13.70
CA ARG A 79 -9.59 4.55 13.19
C ARG A 79 -9.12 4.71 11.74
N GLY A 80 -8.62 3.66 11.09
CA GLY A 80 -8.05 3.72 9.74
C GLY A 80 -6.85 2.80 9.53
N ARG A 81 -5.99 3.14 8.60
CA ARG A 81 -4.74 2.42 8.30
C ARG A 81 -3.56 3.23 8.78
N ILE A 82 -2.58 2.56 9.38
CA ILE A 82 -1.32 3.17 9.79
C ILE A 82 -0.18 2.57 8.98
N LEU A 83 0.80 3.40 8.65
CA LEU A 83 2.06 2.92 8.09
C LEU A 83 2.82 2.14 9.15
N ALA A 84 3.19 0.90 8.87
CA ALA A 84 4.04 0.12 9.75
C ALA A 84 5.51 0.57 9.60
N GLN A 85 6.33 0.26 10.60
CA GLN A 85 7.74 0.63 10.58
C GLN A 85 8.51 -0.02 9.41
N THR A 86 8.11 -1.23 9.00
CA THR A 86 8.67 -1.92 7.82
C THR A 86 8.43 -1.13 6.53
N GLY A 87 7.21 -0.64 6.31
CA GLY A 87 6.87 0.17 5.13
C GLY A 87 7.58 1.51 5.13
N LEU A 88 7.72 2.15 6.29
CA LEU A 88 8.49 3.39 6.42
C LEU A 88 9.98 3.18 6.12
N ARG A 89 10.59 2.14 6.70
CA ARG A 89 12.00 1.80 6.44
C ARG A 89 12.22 1.49 4.97
N TYR A 90 11.31 0.75 4.35
CA TYR A 90 11.37 0.46 2.93
C TYR A 90 11.39 1.72 2.07
N LEU A 91 10.52 2.71 2.36
CA LEU A 91 10.55 4.00 1.67
C LEU A 91 11.86 4.76 1.90
N GLN A 92 12.41 4.71 3.12
CA GLN A 92 13.70 5.34 3.44
C GLN A 92 14.86 4.68 2.70
N ASP A 93 14.90 3.34 2.65
CA ASP A 93 15.92 2.57 1.96
C ASP A 93 15.87 2.84 0.45
N ARG A 94 14.68 2.93 -0.14
CA ARG A 94 14.50 3.30 -1.56
C ARG A 94 14.97 4.71 -1.87
N LEU A 95 14.71 5.67 -0.99
CA LEU A 95 15.22 7.05 -1.11
C LEU A 95 16.74 7.12 -0.92
N ALA A 96 17.30 6.27 -0.05
CA ALA A 96 18.74 6.22 0.22
C ALA A 96 19.52 5.54 -0.92
N GLY A 97 18.96 4.51 -1.55
CA GLY A 97 19.56 3.78 -2.68
C GLY A 97 19.50 4.54 -4.02
N ALA A 98 18.70 5.60 -4.12
CA ALA A 98 18.64 6.47 -5.30
C ALA A 98 19.76 7.53 -5.35
N LYS A 99 20.78 7.44 -4.48
CA LYS A 99 21.85 8.43 -4.32
C LYS A 99 23.21 7.89 -4.77
#